data_AF-A0A5M5C0C9-F1
#
_entry.id   AF-A0A5M5C0C9-F1
#
_cell.length_a   1.000
_cell.length_b   1.000
_cell.length_c   1.000
_cell.angle_alpha   90.00
_cell.angle_beta   90.00
_cell.angle_gamma   90.00
#
_symmetry.space_group_name_H-M   'P 1'
#
loop_
_entity.id
_entity.type
_entity.pdbx_description
1 polymer ?
#
loop_
_entity_poly.entity_id
_entity_poly.type
_entity_poly.pdbx_seq_one_letter_code
_entity_poly.pdbx_strand_id
1 'polypeptide(L)'
;ALAKLALRQLGVNITAYTSQVGPIKLEGTYSDYNFDLIETNDVRCPDPEKAKEMADLIYKVKGEGDTIGGTLTCVIKGCPIGLGQPVFGKLHAALGNAMLSINAAKAFEYGEGFKGLKMKGSEQNDVFYNNNGRIETHTNHSGGIQGGLSNGQDIYFRVVFKPIATLLMEQETVNIDGVDTTLKARGRHDACVLPRAVPIVEAMAAMTILDYYLLDKTTQL
;
A
#
# COMPACT_ATOMS: atom_id res chain seq x y z
N ALA A 1 -10.32 -9.47 -8.41
CA ALA A 1 -10.61 -9.26 -9.85
C ALA A 1 -11.96 -8.57 -10.06
N LEU A 2 -13.07 -9.14 -9.56
CA LEU A 2 -14.42 -8.58 -9.73
C LEU A 2 -14.55 -7.12 -9.26
N ALA A 3 -14.07 -6.80 -8.05
CA ALA A 3 -14.21 -5.45 -7.51
C ALA A 3 -13.54 -4.38 -8.40
N LYS A 4 -12.33 -4.66 -8.90
CA LYS A 4 -11.64 -3.78 -9.85
C LYS A 4 -12.42 -3.57 -11.15
N LEU A 5 -13.07 -4.61 -11.68
CA LEU A 5 -13.88 -4.49 -12.90
C LEU A 5 -15.10 -3.59 -12.68
N ALA A 6 -15.81 -3.76 -11.55
CA ALA A 6 -16.94 -2.89 -11.20
C ALA A 6 -16.49 -1.44 -11.01
N LEU A 7 -15.40 -1.22 -10.25
CA LEU A 7 -14.83 0.10 -10.00
C LEU A 7 -14.36 0.82 -11.27
N ARG A 8 -13.80 0.10 -12.25
CA ARG A 8 -13.43 0.69 -13.56
C ARG A 8 -14.62 1.28 -14.31
N GLN A 9 -15.81 0.69 -14.19
CA GLN A 9 -17.03 1.26 -14.80
C GLN A 9 -17.44 2.60 -14.17
N LEU A 10 -16.96 2.87 -12.95
CA LEU A 10 -17.15 4.12 -12.23
C LEU A 10 -15.99 5.11 -12.43
N GLY A 11 -15.02 4.78 -13.28
CA GLY A 11 -13.81 5.58 -13.48
C GLY A 11 -12.77 5.46 -12.36
N VAL A 12 -12.95 4.52 -11.42
CA VAL A 12 -12.01 4.29 -10.32
C VAL A 12 -10.89 3.35 -10.77
N ASN A 13 -9.65 3.82 -10.67
CA ASN A 13 -8.45 3.04 -11.00
C ASN A 13 -7.59 2.85 -9.75
N ILE A 14 -7.17 1.62 -9.51
CA ILE A 14 -6.35 1.23 -8.35
C ILE A 14 -5.07 0.60 -8.87
N THR A 15 -3.95 1.20 -8.49
CA THR A 15 -2.61 0.78 -8.89
C THR A 15 -1.72 0.71 -7.67
N ALA A 16 -0.94 -0.36 -7.54
CA ALA A 16 0.10 -0.47 -6.52
C ALA A 16 1.43 -0.89 -7.13
N TYR A 17 2.51 -0.60 -6.42
CA TYR A 17 3.86 -0.92 -6.85
C TYR A 17 4.81 -0.97 -5.67
N THR A 18 5.96 -1.61 -5.89
CA THR A 18 7.05 -1.64 -4.90
C THR A 18 7.75 -0.30 -4.86
N SER A 19 7.71 0.37 -3.71
CA SER A 19 8.34 1.67 -3.51
C SER A 19 9.61 1.60 -2.65
N GLN A 20 9.84 0.49 -1.97
CA GLN A 20 11.05 0.25 -1.19
C GLN A 20 11.32 -1.24 -1.01
N VAL A 21 12.58 -1.66 -1.12
CA VAL A 21 13.08 -2.96 -0.68
C VAL A 21 14.29 -2.72 0.22
N GLY A 22 14.20 -3.12 1.49
CA GLY A 22 15.24 -2.83 2.47
C GLY A 22 15.62 -1.33 2.49
N PRO A 23 16.90 -0.97 2.31
CA PRO A 23 17.34 0.43 2.28
C PRO A 23 17.09 1.14 0.94
N ILE A 24 16.76 0.42 -0.14
CA ILE A 24 16.58 1.00 -1.48
C ILE A 24 15.14 1.47 -1.61
N LYS A 25 14.93 2.78 -1.73
CA LYS A 25 13.60 3.40 -1.83
C LYS A 25 13.51 4.36 -3.01
N LEU A 26 12.28 4.59 -3.45
CA LEU A 26 11.92 5.68 -4.33
C LEU A 26 11.93 7.01 -3.55
N GLU A 27 12.46 8.06 -4.15
CA GLU A 27 12.58 9.39 -3.51
C GLU A 27 11.41 10.33 -3.84
N GLY A 28 10.74 10.11 -4.98
CA GLY A 28 9.62 10.91 -5.45
C GLY A 28 8.29 10.57 -4.79
N THR A 29 7.29 11.35 -5.17
CA THR A 29 5.87 11.10 -4.94
C THR A 29 5.30 10.18 -6.03
N TYR A 30 4.11 9.63 -5.82
CA TYR A 30 3.50 8.74 -6.80
C TYR A 30 3.19 9.42 -8.15
N SER A 31 3.07 10.75 -8.19
CA SER A 31 2.88 11.51 -9.42
C SER A 31 4.14 11.63 -10.28
N ASP A 32 5.32 11.34 -9.73
CA ASP A 32 6.58 11.44 -10.45
C ASP A 32 6.88 10.20 -11.31
N TYR A 33 6.05 9.15 -11.20
CA TYR A 33 6.31 7.83 -11.76
C TYR A 33 5.32 7.44 -12.86
N ASN A 34 5.83 6.81 -13.92
CA ASN A 34 4.99 6.21 -14.95
C ASN A 34 4.55 4.79 -14.53
N PHE A 35 3.25 4.62 -14.29
CA PHE A 35 2.70 3.33 -13.85
C PHE A 35 2.74 2.24 -14.94
N ASP A 36 2.91 2.60 -16.21
CA ASP A 36 3.06 1.61 -17.29
C ASP A 36 4.35 0.78 -17.13
N LEU A 37 5.33 1.30 -16.36
CA LEU A 37 6.59 0.61 -16.12
C LEU A 37 6.51 -0.45 -15.01
N ILE A 38 5.43 -0.49 -14.23
CA ILE A 38 5.29 -1.40 -13.07
C ILE A 38 5.40 -2.86 -13.50
N GLU A 39 4.74 -3.26 -14.57
CA GLU A 39 4.73 -4.67 -15.01
C GLU A 39 5.93 -5.04 -15.90
N THR A 40 6.88 -4.11 -16.13
CA THR A 40 8.02 -4.35 -17.03
C THR A 40 9.21 -5.02 -16.33
N ASN A 41 9.13 -5.22 -15.01
CA ASN A 41 10.19 -5.82 -14.19
C ASN A 41 9.63 -6.69 -13.08
N ASP A 42 10.44 -7.66 -12.63
CA ASP A 42 10.03 -8.69 -11.66
C ASP A 42 9.74 -8.14 -10.25
N VAL A 43 10.31 -6.98 -9.90
CA VAL A 43 10.09 -6.37 -8.58
C VAL A 43 8.89 -5.43 -8.54
N ARG A 44 8.25 -5.18 -9.69
CA ARG A 44 7.08 -4.31 -9.84
C ARG A 44 7.30 -2.87 -9.35
N CYS A 45 8.46 -2.30 -9.68
CA CYS A 45 8.81 -0.92 -9.38
C CYS A 45 8.69 -0.05 -10.65
N PRO A 46 8.09 1.16 -10.60
CA PRO A 46 7.92 2.00 -11.79
C PRO A 46 9.18 2.77 -12.22
N ASP A 47 10.28 2.63 -11.47
CA ASP A 47 11.59 3.19 -11.79
C ASP A 47 12.53 2.05 -12.21
N PRO A 48 12.93 1.93 -13.49
CA PRO A 48 13.76 0.82 -13.96
C PRO A 48 15.15 0.73 -13.31
N GLU A 49 15.75 1.86 -12.95
CA GLU A 49 17.08 1.86 -12.31
C GLU A 49 16.97 1.33 -10.89
N LYS A 50 16.02 1.87 -10.12
CA LYS A 50 15.74 1.38 -8.76
C LYS A 50 15.22 -0.04 -8.75
N ALA A 51 14.43 -0.44 -9.75
CA ALA A 51 13.97 -1.81 -9.91
C ALA A 51 15.15 -2.78 -10.00
N LYS A 52 16.18 -2.45 -10.77
CA LYS A 52 17.40 -3.25 -10.89
C LYS A 52 18.14 -3.35 -9.57
N GLU A 53 18.38 -2.22 -8.89
CA GLU A 53 19.02 -2.21 -7.56
C GLU A 53 18.27 -3.09 -6.55
N MET A 54 16.93 -2.98 -6.52
CA MET A 54 16.08 -3.79 -5.66
C MET A 54 16.16 -5.29 -5.99
N ALA A 55 16.17 -5.64 -7.28
CA ALA A 55 16.29 -7.03 -7.73
C ALA A 55 17.64 -7.64 -7.32
N ASP A 56 18.73 -6.89 -7.52
CA ASP A 56 20.09 -7.30 -7.14
C ASP A 56 20.18 -7.54 -5.62
N LEU A 57 19.57 -6.67 -4.81
CA LEU A 57 19.50 -6.85 -3.37
C LEU A 57 18.71 -8.11 -2.98
N ILE A 58 17.53 -8.32 -3.58
CA ILE A 58 16.71 -9.53 -3.31
C ILE A 58 17.49 -10.79 -3.68
N TYR A 59 18.19 -10.79 -4.82
CA TYR A 59 19.00 -11.93 -5.26
C TYR A 59 20.16 -12.20 -4.29
N LYS A 60 20.85 -11.16 -3.83
CA LYS A 60 21.92 -11.27 -2.84
C LYS A 60 21.41 -11.88 -1.52
N VAL A 61 20.36 -11.30 -0.94
CA VAL A 61 19.75 -11.77 0.32
C VAL A 61 19.27 -13.22 0.20
N LYS A 62 18.70 -13.59 -0.96
CA LYS A 62 18.31 -14.98 -1.24
C LYS A 62 19.51 -15.93 -1.25
N GLY A 63 20.64 -15.51 -1.82
CA GLY A 63 21.88 -16.29 -1.83
C GLY A 63 22.47 -16.49 -0.42
N GLU A 64 22.23 -15.56 0.48
CA GLU A 64 22.59 -15.64 1.91
C GLU A 64 21.63 -16.54 2.71
N GLY A 65 20.53 -17.01 2.09
CA GLY A 65 19.50 -17.81 2.75
C GLY A 65 18.59 -17.00 3.67
N ASP A 66 18.64 -15.67 3.59
CA ASP A 66 17.86 -14.74 4.38
C ASP A 66 16.67 -14.17 3.57
N THR A 67 15.92 -13.26 4.17
CA THR A 67 14.77 -12.60 3.55
C THR A 67 14.79 -11.11 3.83
N ILE A 68 14.07 -10.34 3.00
CA ILE A 68 14.00 -8.89 3.13
C ILE A 68 12.57 -8.38 2.94
N GLY A 69 12.24 -7.34 3.69
CA GLY A 69 10.97 -6.64 3.62
C GLY A 69 11.05 -5.34 2.83
N GLY A 70 10.01 -4.52 2.97
CA GLY A 70 9.97 -3.20 2.35
C GLY A 70 8.55 -2.66 2.29
N THR A 71 8.31 -1.76 1.35
CA THR A 71 7.09 -0.95 1.29
C THR A 71 6.46 -1.02 -0.08
N LEU A 72 5.14 -1.19 -0.11
CA LEU A 72 4.32 -1.01 -1.31
C LEU A 72 3.59 0.33 -1.21
N THR A 73 3.52 1.07 -2.31
CA THR A 73 2.65 2.23 -2.46
C THR A 73 1.43 1.83 -3.27
N CYS A 74 0.24 2.29 -2.87
CA CYS A 74 -0.99 2.14 -3.64
C CYS A 74 -1.66 3.50 -3.83
N VAL A 75 -2.23 3.69 -5.02
CA VAL A 75 -2.95 4.90 -5.44
C VAL A 75 -4.29 4.50 -6.01
N ILE A 76 -5.34 5.18 -5.55
CA ILE A 76 -6.72 5.04 -5.99
C ILE A 76 -7.12 6.38 -6.60
N LYS A 77 -7.26 6.41 -7.92
CA LYS A 77 -7.67 7.59 -8.69
C LYS A 77 -9.15 7.51 -9.05
N GLY A 78 -9.82 8.66 -9.09
CA GLY A 78 -11.23 8.75 -9.47
C GLY A 78 -12.21 8.28 -8.40
N CYS A 79 -11.78 8.17 -7.14
CA CYS A 79 -12.65 7.79 -6.03
C CYS A 79 -13.79 8.81 -5.88
N PRO A 80 -15.08 8.39 -5.84
CA PRO A 80 -16.20 9.30 -5.60
C PRO A 80 -16.04 10.08 -4.30
N ILE A 81 -16.51 11.32 -4.27
CA ILE A 81 -16.52 12.16 -3.06
C ILE A 81 -17.52 11.59 -2.06
N GLY A 82 -17.17 11.59 -0.77
CA GLY A 82 -18.08 11.23 0.32
C GLY A 82 -18.12 9.75 0.69
N LEU A 83 -17.28 8.89 0.09
CA LEU A 83 -17.19 7.49 0.51
C LEU A 83 -16.54 7.38 1.89
N GLY A 84 -17.17 6.60 2.76
CA GLY A 84 -16.75 6.46 4.16
C GLY A 84 -17.85 6.88 5.13
N GLN A 85 -17.49 6.98 6.40
CA GLN A 85 -18.35 7.52 7.44
C GLN A 85 -17.49 8.30 8.46
N PRO A 86 -18.05 9.31 9.13
CA PRO A 86 -17.28 10.17 10.02
C PRO A 86 -16.85 9.52 11.35
N VAL A 87 -17.48 8.41 11.75
CA VAL A 87 -17.27 7.79 13.07
C VAL A 87 -16.84 6.32 12.97
N PHE A 88 -17.78 5.40 12.72
CA PHE A 88 -17.53 3.95 12.79
C PHE A 88 -17.02 3.36 11.48
N GLY A 89 -17.42 3.91 10.34
CA GLY A 89 -16.98 3.48 9.02
C GLY A 89 -15.95 4.40 8.37
N LYS A 90 -14.97 4.94 9.11
CA LYS A 90 -13.94 5.82 8.51
C LYS A 90 -13.17 5.09 7.40
N LEU A 91 -13.11 5.68 6.21
CA LEU A 91 -12.53 5.03 5.03
C LEU A 91 -11.05 4.65 5.22
N HIS A 92 -10.24 5.55 5.79
CA HIS A 92 -8.83 5.28 6.07
C HIS A 92 -8.64 4.16 7.09
N ALA A 93 -9.55 4.02 8.06
CA ALA A 93 -9.50 2.94 9.06
C ALA A 93 -9.86 1.59 8.43
N ALA A 94 -10.85 1.56 7.54
CA ALA A 94 -11.21 0.35 6.80
C ALA A 94 -10.09 -0.09 5.84
N LEU A 95 -9.50 0.86 5.10
CA LEU A 95 -8.31 0.59 4.27
C LEU A 95 -7.15 0.08 5.13
N GLY A 96 -6.90 0.72 6.29
CA GLY A 96 -5.88 0.28 7.24
C GLY A 96 -6.11 -1.15 7.72
N ASN A 97 -7.34 -1.50 8.10
CA ASN A 97 -7.71 -2.85 8.49
C ASN A 97 -7.47 -3.85 7.35
N ALA A 98 -7.93 -3.52 6.14
CA ALA A 98 -7.76 -4.37 4.96
C ALA A 98 -6.29 -4.58 4.57
N MET A 99 -5.44 -3.56 4.74
CA MET A 99 -4.00 -3.69 4.48
C MET A 99 -3.28 -4.45 5.59
N LEU A 100 -3.60 -4.18 6.85
CA LEU A 100 -2.97 -4.84 8.00
C LEU A 100 -3.41 -6.30 8.17
N SER A 101 -4.51 -6.73 7.54
CA SER A 101 -4.89 -8.14 7.48
C SER A 101 -4.06 -8.96 6.48
N ILE A 102 -3.26 -8.31 5.62
CA ILE A 102 -2.39 -9.03 4.68
C ILE A 102 -1.22 -9.63 5.46
N ASN A 103 -0.91 -10.91 5.17
CA ASN A 103 0.22 -11.58 5.81
C ASN A 103 1.53 -10.78 5.64
N ALA A 104 2.32 -10.75 6.72
CA ALA A 104 3.56 -9.98 6.84
C ALA A 104 3.42 -8.45 6.83
N ALA A 105 2.22 -7.87 6.63
CA ALA A 105 2.01 -6.44 6.81
C ALA A 105 2.20 -6.06 8.29
N LYS A 106 2.88 -4.94 8.54
CA LYS A 106 3.21 -4.45 9.88
C LYS A 106 2.87 -2.98 10.10
N ALA A 107 2.71 -2.20 9.05
CA ALA A 107 2.31 -0.80 9.16
C ALA A 107 1.46 -0.38 7.94
N PHE A 108 0.57 0.57 8.18
CA PHE A 108 -0.22 1.24 7.17
C PHE A 108 -0.10 2.75 7.41
N GLU A 109 0.15 3.48 6.33
CA GLU A 109 0.32 4.93 6.35
C GLU A 109 -0.42 5.51 5.14
N TYR A 110 -1.28 6.51 5.34
CA TYR A 110 -2.01 7.16 4.24
C TYR A 110 -1.67 8.65 4.16
N GLY A 111 -1.80 9.22 2.97
CA GLY A 111 -1.37 10.59 2.73
C GLY A 111 0.13 10.78 3.00
N GLU A 112 0.47 11.94 3.52
CA GLU A 112 1.85 12.21 3.95
C GLU A 112 2.29 11.38 5.16
N GLY A 113 1.34 10.94 5.98
CA GLY A 113 1.57 10.15 7.18
C GLY A 113 2.73 10.66 8.02
N PHE A 114 3.80 9.88 8.12
CA PHE A 114 4.98 10.21 8.94
C PHE A 114 5.77 11.42 8.39
N LYS A 115 5.69 11.72 7.08
CA LYS A 115 6.35 12.91 6.50
C LYS A 115 5.73 14.20 7.06
N GLY A 116 4.42 14.22 7.30
CA GLY A 116 3.69 15.37 7.84
C GLY A 116 3.97 15.70 9.30
N LEU A 117 4.68 14.84 10.05
CA LEU A 117 4.93 15.02 11.49
C LEU A 117 5.70 16.31 11.84
N LYS A 118 6.45 16.85 10.89
CA LYS A 118 7.27 18.06 11.09
C LYS A 118 6.54 19.35 10.72
N MET A 119 5.34 19.24 10.17
CA MET A 119 4.57 20.38 9.64
C MET A 119 3.62 20.92 10.70
N LYS A 120 3.39 22.23 10.67
CA LYS A 120 2.35 22.89 11.46
C LYS A 120 0.99 22.66 10.80
N GLY A 121 -0.10 22.77 11.55
CA GLY A 121 -1.45 22.65 10.99
C GLY A 121 -1.75 23.61 9.84
N SER A 122 -1.18 24.83 9.86
CA SER A 122 -1.29 25.79 8.76
C SER A 122 -0.60 25.35 7.46
N GLU A 123 0.40 24.48 7.57
CA GLU A 123 1.16 23.91 6.45
C GLU A 123 0.54 22.59 5.99
N GLN A 124 -0.12 21.85 6.90
CA GLN A 124 -0.72 20.55 6.63
C GLN A 124 -2.11 20.62 5.97
N ASN A 125 -2.80 21.76 6.11
CA ASN A 125 -4.16 21.88 5.60
C ASN A 125 -4.19 21.88 4.07
N ASP A 126 -4.98 20.95 3.53
CA ASP A 126 -5.33 20.96 2.11
C ASP A 126 -6.33 22.09 1.84
N VAL A 127 -5.82 23.24 1.38
CA VAL A 127 -6.63 24.44 1.16
C VAL A 127 -7.55 24.23 -0.04
N PHE A 128 -8.85 24.35 0.18
CA PHE A 128 -9.87 24.24 -0.86
C PHE A 128 -9.88 25.48 -1.76
N TYR A 129 -10.07 25.26 -3.06
CA TYR A 129 -10.27 26.31 -4.05
C TYR A 129 -11.30 25.90 -5.10
N ASN A 130 -11.82 26.89 -5.83
CA ASN A 130 -12.75 26.67 -6.92
C ASN A 130 -11.99 26.58 -8.25
N ASN A 131 -11.96 25.39 -8.84
CA ASN A 131 -11.45 25.12 -10.17
C ASN A 131 -12.60 25.11 -11.20
N ASN A 132 -12.99 26.28 -11.70
CA ASN A 132 -14.00 26.43 -12.76
C ASN A 132 -15.35 25.72 -12.46
N GLY A 133 -15.82 25.79 -11.20
CA GLY A 133 -17.06 25.16 -10.75
C GLY A 133 -16.86 23.81 -10.06
N ARG A 134 -15.64 23.25 -10.07
CA ARG A 134 -15.27 22.06 -9.30
C ARG A 134 -14.47 22.45 -8.07
N ILE A 135 -14.88 21.99 -6.90
CA ILE A 135 -14.11 22.20 -5.66
C ILE A 135 -12.95 21.21 -5.61
N GLU A 136 -11.74 21.72 -5.40
CA GLU A 136 -10.49 20.94 -5.31
C GLU A 136 -9.63 21.48 -4.17
N THR A 137 -8.51 20.80 -3.89
CA THR A 137 -7.53 21.23 -2.91
C THR A 137 -6.19 21.54 -3.60
N HIS A 138 -5.50 22.58 -3.15
CA HIS A 138 -4.19 22.95 -3.72
C HIS A 138 -3.12 21.89 -3.49
N THR A 139 -3.29 21.09 -2.46
CA THR A 139 -2.40 20.00 -2.05
C THR A 139 -3.22 18.77 -1.67
N ASN A 140 -2.54 17.64 -1.46
CA ASN A 140 -3.18 16.38 -1.07
C ASN A 140 -2.40 15.72 0.09
N HIS A 141 -2.13 16.49 1.14
CA HIS A 141 -1.46 16.02 2.35
C HIS A 141 -2.29 14.97 3.09
N SER A 142 -3.63 15.13 3.08
CA SER A 142 -4.58 14.19 3.68
C SER A 142 -4.67 12.83 2.96
N GLY A 143 -4.14 12.72 1.75
CA GLY A 143 -4.20 11.48 0.98
C GLY A 143 -5.60 11.10 0.53
N GLY A 144 -6.37 12.09 0.07
CA GLY A 144 -7.69 11.91 -0.50
C GLY A 144 -8.79 11.62 0.52
N ILE A 145 -8.48 11.63 1.82
CA ILE A 145 -9.42 11.29 2.90
C ILE A 145 -9.37 12.33 4.02
N GLN A 146 -10.47 13.02 4.26
CA GLN A 146 -10.63 14.00 5.34
C GLN A 146 -11.83 13.63 6.21
N GLY A 147 -11.64 13.64 7.53
CA GLY A 147 -12.72 13.28 8.47
C GLY A 147 -13.26 11.86 8.33
N GLY A 148 -12.56 10.97 7.62
CA GLY A 148 -13.04 9.60 7.33
C GLY A 148 -13.80 9.45 6.02
N LEU A 149 -13.92 10.53 5.24
CA LEU A 149 -14.62 10.58 3.95
C LEU A 149 -13.62 10.86 2.82
N SER A 150 -13.82 10.27 1.64
CA SER A 150 -13.08 10.65 0.45
C SER A 150 -13.43 12.08 0.02
N ASN A 151 -12.41 12.87 -0.36
CA ASN A 151 -12.60 14.28 -0.76
C ASN A 151 -12.51 14.51 -2.29
N GLY A 152 -12.36 13.44 -3.07
CA GLY A 152 -12.27 13.47 -4.54
C GLY A 152 -10.85 13.62 -5.08
N GLN A 153 -9.86 13.88 -4.23
CA GLN A 153 -8.44 13.75 -4.61
C GLN A 153 -8.02 12.29 -4.65
N ASP A 154 -6.84 12.03 -5.23
CA ASP A 154 -6.24 10.70 -5.23
C ASP A 154 -6.07 10.19 -3.80
N ILE A 155 -6.57 8.99 -3.51
CA ILE A 155 -6.27 8.32 -2.25
C ILE A 155 -4.97 7.57 -2.45
N TYR A 156 -3.97 7.84 -1.60
CA TYR A 156 -2.71 7.11 -1.64
C TYR A 156 -2.24 6.70 -0.25
N PHE A 157 -1.62 5.53 -0.21
CA PHE A 157 -1.11 4.95 1.03
C PHE A 157 0.08 4.03 0.79
N ARG A 158 0.78 3.73 1.87
CA ARG A 158 1.93 2.85 1.96
C ARG A 158 1.63 1.70 2.92
N VAL A 159 2.03 0.50 2.53
CA VAL A 159 1.92 -0.72 3.35
C VAL A 159 3.31 -1.30 3.55
N VAL A 160 3.72 -1.45 4.79
CA VAL A 160 5.04 -1.99 5.15
C VAL A 160 4.93 -3.47 5.41
N PHE A 161 5.78 -4.26 4.76
CA PHE A 161 5.91 -5.69 4.94
C PHE A 161 7.25 -6.01 5.60
N LYS A 162 7.19 -6.84 6.66
CA LYS A 162 8.43 -7.35 7.29
C LYS A 162 9.11 -8.40 6.40
N PRO A 163 10.41 -8.69 6.62
CA PRO A 163 11.03 -9.91 6.15
C PRO A 163 10.21 -11.15 6.56
N ILE A 164 10.24 -12.20 5.73
CA ILE A 164 9.50 -13.43 6.00
C ILE A 164 10.22 -14.18 7.12
N ALA A 165 9.46 -14.77 8.04
CA ALA A 165 10.05 -15.50 9.16
C ALA A 165 10.77 -16.80 8.74
N THR A 166 10.42 -17.35 7.58
CA THR A 166 10.96 -18.62 7.10
C THR A 166 12.27 -18.39 6.35
N LEU A 167 13.38 -18.63 7.03
CA LEU A 167 14.73 -18.51 6.46
C LEU A 167 15.23 -19.88 5.97
N LEU A 168 16.13 -19.88 4.98
CA LEU A 168 16.81 -21.09 4.48
C LEU A 168 18.08 -21.44 5.28
N MET A 169 18.41 -20.61 6.28
CA MET A 169 19.44 -20.85 7.28
C MET A 169 18.88 -21.60 8.49
N GLU A 170 19.77 -22.19 9.29
CA GLU A 170 19.39 -22.77 10.59
C GLU A 170 19.01 -21.67 11.57
N GLN A 171 17.94 -21.92 12.33
CA GLN A 171 17.45 -21.02 13.37
C GLN A 171 17.27 -21.79 14.66
N GLU A 172 17.70 -21.18 15.76
CA GLU A 172 17.41 -21.68 17.11
C GLU A 172 15.92 -21.51 17.40
N THR A 173 15.32 -22.55 17.97
CA THR A 173 13.91 -22.57 18.33
C THR A 173 13.66 -23.57 19.46
N VAL A 174 12.41 -23.76 19.84
CA VAL A 174 12.00 -24.78 20.80
C VAL A 174 11.02 -25.75 20.14
N ASN A 175 11.11 -27.04 20.49
CA ASN A 175 10.10 -28.01 20.08
C ASN A 175 8.80 -27.84 20.91
N ILE A 176 7.80 -28.67 20.63
CA ILE A 176 6.50 -28.62 21.34
C ILE A 176 6.61 -28.97 22.84
N ASP A 177 7.70 -29.63 23.26
CA ASP A 177 7.99 -29.98 24.64
C ASP A 177 8.82 -28.89 25.36
N GLY A 178 9.13 -27.78 24.68
CA GLY A 178 9.91 -26.67 25.22
C GLY A 178 11.42 -26.92 25.27
N VAL A 179 11.92 -27.91 24.53
CA VAL A 179 13.34 -28.23 24.46
C VAL A 179 14.00 -27.47 23.31
N ASP A 180 15.11 -26.79 23.60
CA ASP A 180 15.92 -26.08 22.62
C ASP A 180 16.35 -27.01 21.48
N THR A 181 16.16 -26.55 20.25
CA THR A 181 16.47 -27.30 19.04
C THR A 181 16.78 -26.34 17.88
N THR A 182 17.16 -26.88 16.73
CA THR A 182 17.38 -26.11 15.52
C THR A 182 16.37 -26.48 14.45
N LEU A 183 15.85 -25.47 13.77
CA LEU A 183 14.95 -25.63 12.63
C LEU A 183 15.63 -25.10 11.38
N LYS A 184 15.67 -25.93 10.34
CA LYS A 184 16.03 -25.51 8.98
C LYS A 184 14.84 -25.73 8.07
N ALA A 185 14.21 -24.64 7.65
CA ALA A 185 13.06 -24.73 6.74
C ALA A 185 13.49 -25.33 5.40
N ARG A 186 12.65 -26.20 4.84
CA ARG A 186 12.85 -26.80 3.51
C ARG A 186 11.76 -26.29 2.56
N GLY A 187 12.06 -26.23 1.27
CA GLY A 187 11.10 -25.89 0.22
C GLY A 187 11.39 -24.57 -0.51
N ARG A 188 10.45 -24.17 -1.38
CA ARG A 188 10.53 -22.92 -2.15
C ARG A 188 9.88 -21.81 -1.33
N HIS A 189 10.71 -20.99 -0.70
CA HIS A 189 10.29 -19.79 0.02
C HIS A 189 10.73 -18.55 -0.76
N ASP A 190 9.89 -17.52 -0.75
CA ASP A 190 10.25 -16.26 -1.37
C ASP A 190 11.25 -15.52 -0.47
N ALA A 191 12.29 -14.92 -1.04
CA ALA A 191 13.20 -14.05 -0.29
C ALA A 191 12.60 -12.67 -0.01
N CYS A 192 11.56 -12.29 -0.78
CA CYS A 192 10.85 -11.03 -0.66
C CYS A 192 9.41 -11.21 -1.17
N VAL A 193 8.41 -10.85 -0.36
CA VAL A 193 6.98 -11.00 -0.72
C VAL A 193 6.43 -9.89 -1.58
N LEU A 194 7.13 -8.75 -1.66
CA LEU A 194 6.59 -7.49 -2.19
C LEU A 194 6.01 -7.64 -3.60
N PRO A 195 6.68 -8.28 -4.59
CA PRO A 195 6.12 -8.38 -5.93
C PRO A 195 4.82 -9.18 -5.98
N ARG A 196 4.68 -10.19 -5.12
CA ARG A 196 3.42 -10.96 -5.00
C ARG A 196 2.36 -10.21 -4.21
N ALA A 197 2.77 -9.35 -3.28
CA ALA A 197 1.87 -8.57 -2.45
C ALA A 197 1.24 -7.39 -3.22
N VAL A 198 1.85 -6.89 -4.29
CA VAL A 198 1.28 -5.84 -5.16
C VAL A 198 -0.17 -6.13 -5.58
N PRO A 199 -0.47 -7.23 -6.30
CA PRO A 199 -1.85 -7.52 -6.71
C PRO A 199 -2.79 -7.77 -5.52
N ILE A 200 -2.27 -8.20 -4.36
CA ILE A 200 -3.06 -8.41 -3.14
C ILE A 200 -3.48 -7.06 -2.55
N VAL A 201 -2.55 -6.12 -2.40
CA VAL A 201 -2.83 -4.75 -1.93
C VAL A 201 -3.90 -4.09 -2.80
N GLU A 202 -3.74 -4.16 -4.13
CA GLU A 202 -4.73 -3.59 -5.03
C GLU A 202 -6.10 -4.29 -4.93
N ALA A 203 -6.12 -5.60 -4.71
CA ALA A 203 -7.37 -6.35 -4.54
C ALA A 203 -8.08 -5.97 -3.23
N MET A 204 -7.35 -5.90 -2.12
CA MET A 204 -7.88 -5.51 -0.82
C MET A 204 -8.41 -4.06 -0.84
N ALA A 205 -7.69 -3.16 -1.51
CA ALA A 205 -8.13 -1.79 -1.71
C ALA A 205 -9.41 -1.75 -2.55
N ALA A 206 -9.45 -2.49 -3.67
CA ALA A 206 -10.62 -2.53 -4.54
C ALA A 206 -11.86 -3.08 -3.84
N MET A 207 -11.73 -4.14 -3.05
CA MET A 207 -12.85 -4.69 -2.28
C MET A 207 -13.35 -3.66 -1.26
N THR A 208 -12.43 -3.02 -0.52
CA THR A 208 -12.79 -1.99 0.46
C THR A 208 -13.53 -0.81 -0.18
N ILE A 209 -13.02 -0.27 -1.30
CA ILE A 209 -13.69 0.85 -1.99
C ILE A 209 -15.06 0.43 -2.52
N LEU A 210 -15.17 -0.77 -3.10
CA LEU A 210 -16.44 -1.25 -3.63
C LEU A 210 -17.48 -1.46 -2.52
N ASP A 211 -17.09 -2.04 -1.38
CA ASP A 211 -17.99 -2.24 -0.24
C ASP A 211 -18.56 -0.90 0.25
N TYR A 212 -17.69 0.10 0.41
CA TYR A 212 -18.11 1.44 0.81
C TYR A 212 -18.98 2.14 -0.23
N TYR A 213 -18.70 1.94 -1.52
CA TYR A 213 -19.55 2.42 -2.59
C TYR A 213 -20.96 1.79 -2.54
N LEU A 214 -21.06 0.49 -2.32
CA LEU A 214 -22.35 -0.22 -2.24
C LEU A 214 -23.14 0.18 -0.98
N LEU A 215 -22.46 0.39 0.15
CA LEU A 215 -23.07 0.93 1.36
C LEU A 215 -23.65 2.33 1.14
N ASP A 216 -22.89 3.21 0.47
CA ASP A 216 -23.38 4.54 0.10
C ASP A 216 -24.63 4.47 -0.79
N LYS A 217 -24.64 3.59 -1.81
CA LYS A 217 -25.80 3.41 -2.70
C LYS A 217 -27.06 2.87 -2.02
N THR A 218 -26.91 2.19 -0.89
CA THR A 218 -28.04 1.62 -0.14
C THR A 218 -28.51 2.52 1.00
N THR A 219 -27.73 3.53 1.36
CA THR A 219 -28.07 4.50 2.40
C THR A 219 -28.75 5.71 1.74
N GLN A 220 -30.04 5.57 1.40
CA GLN A 220 -30.90 6.73 1.14
C GLN A 220 -31.62 7.10 2.44
N LEU A 221 -31.31 8.29 2.97
CA LEU A 221 -32.13 8.96 3.98
C LEU A 221 -33.24 9.75 3.29
#